data_AF-A0A9Q4EYF2-F1
#
_entry.id   AF-A0A9Q4EYF2-F1
#
_cell.length_a   1.000
_cell.length_b   1.000
_cell.length_c   1.000
_cell.angle_alpha   90.00
_cell.angle_beta   90.00
_cell.angle_gamma   90.00
#
_symmetry.space_group_name_H-M   'P 1'
#
loop_
_entity.id
_entity.type
_entity.pdbx_description
1 polymer ?
#
loop_
_entity_poly.entity_id
_entity_poly.type
_entity_poly.pdbx_seq_one_letter_code
_entity_poly.pdbx_strand_id
1 'polypeptide(L)'
;MIDSKIVDILEKYHSELANEISNINLAIQRIQDELKFISNCLMDDLLSYGKNTGIENKEKELELLKDSQSIREYINSFDILDFRDDYADEIEPVLSLYDVIVLNNTLACDLNHKIYDITVALPVLNENGDINNITVLASYCEDCNRYTITKDVFNNINGVLMCQVIDKTSTYTDVIESDIEIDQHESLLYRYGYNVKTSKNLSTKQRHIIIASLVESGIMTRNQISDHLTMLINRGEKIESWKDATDKWKQDRYYIQSYKTYNLPSVITNRILLQYQNRI
;
A
#
# COMPACT_ATOMS: atom_id res chain seq x y z
N MET A 1 28.61 29.38 15.27
CA MET A 1 27.29 30.04 15.33
C MET A 1 27.10 30.69 13.98
N ILE A 2 26.14 30.23 13.17
CA ILE A 2 25.89 30.75 11.82
C ILE A 2 25.23 32.12 11.96
N ASP A 3 25.63 33.10 11.13
CA ASP A 3 25.11 34.47 11.14
C ASP A 3 23.59 34.47 10.88
N SER A 4 22.81 35.23 11.65
CA SER A 4 21.34 35.24 11.56
C SER A 4 20.84 35.63 10.17
N LYS A 5 21.57 36.49 9.44
CA LYS A 5 21.21 36.84 8.06
C LYS A 5 21.38 35.66 7.11
N ILE A 6 22.34 34.77 7.39
CA ILE A 6 22.54 33.55 6.59
C ILE A 6 21.42 32.56 6.91
N VAL A 7 21.00 32.45 8.17
CA VAL A 7 19.85 31.62 8.56
C VAL A 7 18.56 32.10 7.87
N ASP A 8 18.26 33.40 7.92
CA ASP A 8 17.07 33.97 7.28
C ASP A 8 17.05 33.75 5.75
N ILE A 9 18.22 33.77 5.10
CA ILE A 9 18.36 33.49 3.66
C ILE A 9 18.11 32.00 3.39
N LEU A 10 18.66 31.10 4.21
CA LEU A 10 18.47 29.66 4.07
C LEU A 10 16.99 29.29 4.28
N GLU A 11 16.33 29.82 5.31
CA GLU A 11 14.89 29.61 5.56
C GLU A 11 14.03 30.11 4.40
N LYS A 12 14.36 31.29 3.84
CA LYS A 12 13.59 31.90 2.76
C LYS A 12 13.58 31.08 1.46
N TYR A 13 14.67 30.37 1.17
CA TYR A 13 14.85 29.61 -0.08
C TYR A 13 14.81 28.09 0.13
N HIS A 14 14.53 27.62 1.35
CA HIS A 14 14.50 26.19 1.71
C HIS A 14 13.52 25.38 0.85
N SER A 15 12.33 25.93 0.58
CA SER A 15 11.31 25.27 -0.25
C SER A 15 11.68 25.19 -1.73
N GLU A 16 12.40 26.20 -2.25
CA GLU A 16 12.96 26.16 -3.61
C GLU A 16 14.09 25.12 -3.67
N LEU A 17 14.97 25.07 -2.66
CA LEU A 17 16.05 24.10 -2.54
C LEU A 17 15.54 22.64 -2.44
N ALA A 18 14.52 22.40 -1.62
CA ALA A 18 13.89 21.08 -1.47
C ALA A 18 13.18 20.62 -2.75
N ASN A 19 12.48 21.54 -3.43
CA ASN A 19 11.87 21.26 -4.73
C ASN A 19 12.94 20.96 -5.80
N GLU A 20 14.05 21.70 -5.81
CA GLU A 20 15.16 21.43 -6.72
C GLU A 20 15.78 20.06 -6.45
N ILE A 21 16.02 19.69 -5.19
CA ILE A 21 16.56 18.37 -4.83
C ILE A 21 15.58 17.25 -5.20
N SER A 22 14.28 17.44 -4.98
CA SER A 22 13.25 16.49 -5.41
C SER A 22 13.25 16.32 -6.94
N ASN A 23 13.34 17.42 -7.69
CA ASN A 23 13.45 17.38 -9.14
C ASN A 23 14.75 16.70 -9.63
N ILE A 24 15.86 16.92 -8.92
CA ILE A 24 17.15 16.25 -9.19
C ILE A 24 17.04 14.75 -8.91
N ASN A 25 16.43 14.35 -7.79
CA ASN A 25 16.23 12.94 -7.44
C ASN A 25 15.29 12.25 -8.46
N LEU A 26 14.23 12.92 -8.91
CA LEU A 26 13.37 12.42 -9.99
C LEU A 26 14.13 12.28 -11.31
N ALA A 27 15.04 13.21 -11.63
CA ALA A 27 15.90 13.12 -12.80
C ALA A 27 16.90 11.95 -12.68
N ILE A 28 17.50 11.75 -11.51
CA ILE A 28 18.38 10.60 -11.22
C ILE A 28 17.63 9.28 -11.39
N GLN A 29 16.41 9.17 -10.86
CA GLN A 29 15.57 7.97 -11.03
C GLN A 29 15.25 7.68 -12.49
N ARG A 30 14.88 8.72 -13.26
CA ARG A 30 14.65 8.56 -14.71
C ARG A 30 15.90 8.08 -15.45
N ILE A 31 17.07 8.62 -15.11
CA ILE A 31 18.35 8.17 -15.67
C ILE A 31 18.63 6.72 -15.30
N GLN A 32 18.38 6.32 -14.05
CA GLN A 32 18.54 4.92 -13.62
C GLN A 32 17.61 3.97 -14.37
N ASP A 33 16.35 4.35 -14.58
CA ASP A 33 15.37 3.53 -15.29
C ASP A 33 15.75 3.38 -16.78
N GLU A 34 16.21 4.45 -17.41
CA GLU A 34 16.70 4.41 -18.80
C GLU A 34 17.96 3.52 -18.92
N LEU A 35 18.89 3.62 -17.97
CA LEU A 35 20.09 2.77 -17.94
C LEU A 35 19.76 1.30 -17.67
N LYS A 36 18.77 1.00 -16.82
CA LYS A 36 18.25 -0.35 -16.61
C LYS A 36 17.63 -0.91 -17.88
N PHE A 37 16.86 -0.09 -18.60
CA PHE A 37 16.28 -0.48 -19.88
C PHE A 37 17.39 -0.83 -20.90
N ILE A 38 18.40 0.01 -21.06
CA ILE A 38 19.55 -0.25 -21.94
C ILE A 38 20.31 -1.51 -21.49
N SER A 39 20.53 -1.70 -20.19
CA SER A 39 21.17 -2.91 -19.67
C SER A 39 20.38 -4.18 -20.00
N ASN A 40 19.06 -4.12 -20.05
CA ASN A 40 18.22 -5.27 -20.43
C ASN A 40 18.35 -5.56 -21.92
N CYS A 41 18.32 -4.53 -22.78
CA CYS A 41 18.54 -4.69 -24.22
C CYS A 41 19.91 -5.32 -24.54
N LEU A 42 20.98 -4.87 -23.86
CA LEU A 42 22.32 -5.44 -24.03
C LEU A 42 22.39 -6.91 -23.61
N MET A 43 21.67 -7.31 -22.56
CA MET A 43 21.59 -8.71 -22.15
C MET A 43 20.82 -9.56 -23.14
N ASP A 44 19.72 -9.05 -23.69
CA ASP A 44 18.95 -9.74 -24.73
C ASP A 44 19.79 -9.95 -26.00
N ASP A 45 20.54 -8.93 -26.42
CA ASP A 45 21.47 -9.02 -27.54
C ASP A 45 22.60 -10.02 -27.25
N LEU A 46 23.22 -9.98 -26.07
CA LEU A 46 24.24 -10.95 -25.67
C LEU A 46 23.72 -12.39 -25.68
N LEU A 47 22.50 -12.62 -25.19
CA LEU A 47 21.84 -13.92 -25.23
C LEU A 47 21.54 -14.39 -26.66
N SER A 48 21.37 -13.47 -27.61
CA SER A 48 21.18 -13.80 -29.02
C SER A 48 22.49 -14.26 -29.68
N TYR A 49 23.62 -13.61 -29.36
CA TYR A 49 24.93 -13.97 -29.88
C TYR A 49 25.49 -15.26 -29.27
N GLY A 50 25.28 -15.48 -27.96
CA GLY A 50 25.73 -16.70 -27.26
C GLY A 50 25.09 -18.00 -27.78
N LYS A 51 23.99 -17.91 -28.53
CA LYS A 51 23.34 -19.06 -29.19
C LYS A 51 24.00 -19.45 -30.52
N ASN A 52 24.84 -18.60 -31.10
CA ASN A 52 25.53 -18.82 -32.38
C ASN A 52 27.04 -19.01 -32.17
N THR A 53 27.53 -20.25 -32.28
CA THR A 53 28.90 -20.69 -31.91
C THR A 53 30.04 -20.25 -32.85
N GLY A 54 29.81 -19.27 -33.72
CA GLY A 54 30.82 -18.74 -34.66
C GLY A 54 31.89 -17.89 -33.97
N ILE A 55 33.16 -18.05 -34.36
CA ILE A 55 34.31 -17.32 -33.80
C ILE A 55 34.15 -15.79 -33.93
N GLU A 56 33.48 -15.34 -35.00
CA GLU A 56 33.21 -13.92 -35.29
C GLU A 56 32.29 -13.23 -34.25
N ASN A 57 31.49 -13.99 -33.49
CA ASN A 57 30.58 -13.43 -32.50
C ASN A 57 31.23 -13.21 -31.12
N LYS A 58 32.41 -13.80 -30.87
CA LYS A 58 33.06 -13.76 -29.55
C LYS A 58 33.57 -12.37 -29.18
N GLU A 59 34.06 -11.60 -30.15
CA GLU A 59 34.50 -10.23 -29.90
C GLU A 59 33.31 -9.32 -29.54
N LYS A 60 32.19 -9.48 -30.25
CA LYS A 60 30.97 -8.72 -29.97
C LYS A 60 30.31 -9.13 -28.65
N GLU A 61 30.30 -10.41 -28.32
CA GLU A 61 29.84 -10.94 -27.03
C GLU A 61 30.68 -10.37 -25.87
N LEU A 62 32.00 -10.30 -26.02
CA LEU A 62 32.89 -9.73 -25.01
C LEU A 62 32.72 -8.22 -24.86
N GLU A 63 32.45 -7.50 -25.94
CA GLU A 63 32.11 -6.07 -25.95
C GLU A 63 30.80 -5.83 -25.16
N LEU A 64 29.73 -6.53 -25.51
CA LEU A 64 28.42 -6.45 -24.84
C LEU A 64 28.50 -6.80 -23.34
N LEU A 65 29.35 -7.77 -22.98
CA LEU A 65 29.57 -8.14 -21.58
C LEU A 65 30.25 -7.02 -20.78
N LYS A 66 31.28 -6.38 -21.36
CA LYS A 66 31.99 -5.24 -20.73
C LYS A 66 31.08 -4.03 -20.57
N ASP A 67 30.26 -3.74 -21.59
CA ASP A 67 29.31 -2.62 -21.55
C ASP A 67 28.23 -2.87 -20.49
N SER A 68 27.69 -4.09 -20.41
CA SER A 68 26.72 -4.48 -19.39
C SER A 68 27.29 -4.38 -17.96
N GLN A 69 28.55 -4.78 -17.76
CA GLN A 69 29.22 -4.65 -16.46
C GLN A 69 29.42 -3.18 -16.07
N SER A 70 29.92 -2.37 -17.00
CA SER A 70 30.15 -0.94 -16.77
C SER A 70 28.86 -0.19 -16.43
N ILE A 71 27.76 -0.51 -17.11
CA ILE A 71 26.45 0.10 -16.83
C ILE A 71 25.92 -0.30 -15.45
N ARG A 72 26.08 -1.57 -15.04
CA ARG A 72 25.65 -2.03 -13.70
C ARG A 72 26.47 -1.38 -12.59
N GLU A 73 27.78 -1.28 -12.76
CA GLU A 73 28.66 -0.58 -11.82
C GLU A 73 28.28 0.88 -11.69
N TYR A 74 27.97 1.55 -12.81
CA TYR A 74 27.54 2.95 -12.81
C TYR A 74 26.15 3.15 -12.19
N ILE A 75 25.18 2.27 -12.47
CA ILE A 75 23.84 2.31 -11.83
C ILE A 75 23.96 2.20 -10.31
N ASN A 76 24.87 1.35 -9.83
CA ASN A 76 25.11 1.15 -8.39
C ASN A 76 25.93 2.28 -7.74
N SER A 77 26.52 3.19 -8.53
CA SER A 77 27.28 4.34 -8.03
C SER A 77 26.43 5.59 -7.78
N PHE A 78 25.16 5.57 -8.20
CA PHE A 78 24.22 6.65 -7.89
C PHE A 78 23.77 6.55 -6.44
N ASP A 79 24.31 7.42 -5.59
CA ASP A 79 23.68 7.74 -4.32
C ASP A 79 22.56 8.76 -4.58
N ILE A 80 21.35 8.45 -4.12
CA ILE A 80 20.27 9.45 -4.05
C ILE A 80 20.73 10.47 -3.01
N LEU A 81 20.58 11.76 -3.30
CA LEU A 81 20.97 12.82 -2.37
C LEU A 81 20.08 12.72 -1.11
N ASP A 82 20.69 12.31 0.01
CA ASP A 82 20.07 12.27 1.34
C ASP A 82 19.97 13.71 1.86
N PHE A 83 18.85 14.36 1.55
CA PHE A 83 18.51 15.63 2.19
C PHE A 83 17.97 15.32 3.58
N ARG A 84 18.84 15.40 4.58
CA ARG A 84 18.42 15.42 5.98
C ARG A 84 17.83 16.78 6.28
N ASP A 85 16.51 16.83 6.26
CA ASP A 85 15.76 17.93 6.84
C ASP A 85 15.91 17.83 8.36
N ASP A 86 16.90 18.51 8.93
CA ASP A 86 17.10 18.61 10.39
C ASP A 86 16.05 19.54 11.05
N TYR A 87 15.09 20.06 10.27
CA TYR A 87 13.86 20.67 10.73
C TYR A 87 12.71 19.75 10.35
N ALA A 88 12.19 19.01 11.33
CA ALA A 88 10.95 18.25 11.18
C ALA A 88 9.80 19.22 10.90
N ASP A 89 9.52 19.48 9.62
CA ASP A 89 8.16 19.74 9.21
C ASP A 89 7.32 18.56 9.70
N GLU A 90 6.19 18.84 10.37
CA GLU A 90 5.21 17.83 10.74
C GLU A 90 4.64 17.20 9.45
N ILE A 91 5.37 16.25 8.86
CA ILE A 91 4.86 15.41 7.78
C ILE A 91 3.73 14.60 8.42
N GLU A 92 2.48 14.98 8.10
CA GLU A 92 1.30 14.22 8.51
C GLU A 92 1.53 12.73 8.18
N PRO A 93 1.50 11.82 9.17
CA PRO A 93 1.70 10.41 8.89
C PRO A 93 0.69 9.93 7.85
N VAL A 94 1.19 9.28 6.80
CA VAL A 94 0.35 8.62 5.80
C VAL A 94 0.24 7.15 6.21
N LEU A 95 -0.97 6.69 6.48
CA LEU A 95 -1.18 5.29 6.83
C LEU A 95 -0.99 4.38 5.61
N SER A 96 -0.55 3.17 5.89
CA SER A 96 -0.33 2.07 4.96
C SER A 96 -1.25 0.89 5.27
N LEU A 97 -1.16 -0.17 4.46
CA LEU A 97 -1.86 -1.44 4.73
C LEU A 97 -1.49 -2.06 6.07
N TYR A 98 -0.31 -1.75 6.62
CA TYR A 98 0.16 -2.35 7.86
C TYR A 98 -0.34 -1.60 9.11
N ASP A 99 -0.92 -0.43 8.93
CA ASP A 99 -1.42 0.38 10.02
C ASP A 99 -2.84 -0.03 10.44
N VAL A 100 -3.14 0.23 11.71
CA VAL A 100 -4.41 -0.16 12.34
C VAL A 100 -5.14 1.08 12.83
N ILE A 101 -6.38 1.22 12.36
CA ILE A 101 -7.36 2.18 12.88
C ILE A 101 -8.35 1.44 13.77
N VAL A 102 -8.53 1.94 14.99
CA VAL A 102 -9.57 1.51 15.91
C VAL A 102 -10.72 2.50 15.86
N LEU A 103 -11.94 2.01 15.64
CA LEU A 103 -13.15 2.81 15.80
C LEU A 103 -13.59 2.72 17.25
N ASN A 104 -13.73 3.86 17.91
CA ASN A 104 -14.20 3.94 19.28
C ASN A 104 -15.08 5.19 19.46
N ASN A 105 -16.11 5.10 20.30
CA ASN A 105 -16.98 6.23 20.67
C ASN A 105 -16.23 7.25 21.55
N THR A 106 -15.14 6.82 22.17
CA THR A 106 -14.20 7.69 22.90
C THR A 106 -12.83 7.61 22.24
N LEU A 107 -12.13 8.74 22.11
CA LEU A 107 -10.75 8.76 21.60
C LEU A 107 -9.72 8.27 22.65
N ALA A 108 -10.19 7.62 23.70
CA ALA A 108 -9.39 7.12 24.80
C ALA A 108 -9.03 5.64 24.59
N CYS A 109 -7.77 5.29 24.88
CA CYS A 109 -7.30 3.92 24.92
C CYS A 109 -7.39 3.36 26.35
N ASP A 110 -6.39 3.63 27.19
CA ASP A 110 -6.36 3.30 28.61
C ASP A 110 -5.84 4.50 29.40
N LEU A 111 -6.20 4.63 30.68
CA LEU A 111 -5.87 5.79 31.51
C LEU A 111 -4.36 6.06 31.67
N ASN A 112 -3.53 5.02 31.50
CA ASN A 112 -2.08 5.11 31.66
C ASN A 112 -1.33 5.21 30.33
N HIS A 113 -2.04 5.21 29.20
CA HIS A 113 -1.40 5.29 27.89
C HIS A 113 -1.13 6.74 27.49
N LYS A 114 -0.01 6.94 26.80
CA LYS A 114 0.34 8.21 26.18
C LYS A 114 -0.45 8.37 24.91
N ILE A 115 -1.37 9.33 24.95
CA ILE A 115 -2.29 9.62 23.86
C ILE A 115 -2.14 11.09 23.49
N TYR A 116 -2.07 11.37 22.20
CA TYR A 116 -2.10 12.73 21.68
C TYR A 116 -2.90 12.79 20.39
N ASP A 117 -3.45 13.97 20.13
CA ASP A 117 -4.14 14.27 18.88
C ASP A 117 -3.11 14.37 17.75
N ILE A 118 -3.45 13.78 16.61
CA ILE A 118 -2.62 13.79 15.42
C ILE A 118 -3.49 13.92 14.18
N THR A 119 -3.00 14.68 13.21
CA THR A 119 -3.58 14.73 11.87
C THR A 119 -2.94 13.65 11.02
N VAL A 120 -3.75 12.76 10.44
CA VAL A 120 -3.27 11.59 9.71
C VAL A 120 -3.89 11.52 8.31
N ALA A 121 -3.09 11.19 7.32
CA ALA A 121 -3.53 10.96 5.95
C ALA A 121 -3.92 9.48 5.76
N LEU A 122 -5.18 9.24 5.43
CA LEU A 122 -5.76 7.91 5.21
C LEU A 122 -5.90 7.61 3.72
N PRO A 123 -5.29 6.52 3.20
CA PRO A 123 -5.51 6.10 1.82
C PRO A 123 -6.92 5.50 1.67
N VAL A 124 -7.71 6.07 0.77
CA VAL A 124 -9.10 5.67 0.49
C VAL A 124 -9.24 5.19 -0.94
N LEU A 125 -9.68 3.94 -1.10
CA LEU A 125 -10.06 3.35 -2.37
C LEU A 125 -11.48 3.77 -2.76
N ASN A 126 -11.58 4.53 -3.85
CA ASN A 126 -12.87 4.95 -4.41
C ASN A 126 -13.51 3.87 -5.31
N GLU A 127 -14.73 4.11 -5.77
CA GLU A 127 -15.48 3.18 -6.62
C GLU A 127 -14.83 2.92 -7.99
N ASN A 128 -14.11 3.93 -8.52
CA ASN A 128 -13.35 3.84 -9.76
C ASN A 128 -12.09 3.00 -9.62
N GLY A 129 -11.70 2.63 -8.39
CA GLY A 129 -10.48 1.88 -8.10
C GLY A 129 -9.21 2.74 -8.02
N ASP A 130 -9.36 4.06 -7.85
CA ASP A 130 -8.24 4.96 -7.55
C ASP A 130 -8.12 5.16 -6.04
N ILE A 131 -6.91 5.52 -5.60
CA ILE A 131 -6.60 5.71 -4.19
C ILE A 131 -6.25 7.17 -3.94
N ASN A 132 -7.01 7.82 -3.07
CA ASN A 132 -6.78 9.21 -2.68
C ASN A 132 -6.57 9.27 -1.16
N ASN A 133 -5.70 10.18 -0.73
CA ASN A 133 -5.51 10.41 0.70
C ASN A 133 -6.53 11.43 1.19
N ILE A 134 -7.19 11.12 2.31
CA ILE A 134 -7.99 12.10 3.06
C ILE A 134 -7.29 12.37 4.39
N THR A 135 -7.36 13.61 4.85
CA THR A 135 -6.79 13.99 6.14
C THR A 135 -7.88 13.97 7.21
N VAL A 136 -7.61 13.29 8.33
CA VAL A 136 -8.54 13.25 9.48
C VAL A 136 -7.80 13.55 10.77
N LEU A 137 -8.53 14.11 11.73
CA LEU A 137 -8.07 14.19 13.11
C LEU A 137 -8.26 12.82 13.78
N ALA A 138 -7.18 12.29 14.34
CA ALA A 138 -7.14 11.02 15.04
C ALA A 138 -6.46 11.19 16.40
N SER A 139 -6.66 10.21 17.27
CA SER A 139 -5.90 10.04 18.50
C SER A 139 -4.90 8.91 18.29
N TYR A 140 -3.62 9.16 18.54
CA TYR A 140 -2.58 8.14 18.48
C TYR A 140 -2.12 7.74 19.87
N CYS A 141 -1.99 6.44 20.09
CA CYS A 141 -1.52 5.84 21.33
C CYS A 141 -0.13 5.25 21.10
N GLU A 142 0.91 5.81 21.73
CA GLU A 142 2.29 5.34 21.60
C GLU A 142 2.45 3.91 22.12
N ASP A 143 1.85 3.60 23.27
CA ASP A 143 2.01 2.31 23.95
C ASP A 143 1.42 1.14 23.12
N CYS A 144 0.37 1.44 22.36
CA CYS A 144 -0.33 0.45 21.55
C CYS A 144 0.01 0.51 20.07
N ASN A 145 0.76 1.54 19.65
CA ASN A 145 1.07 1.87 18.27
C ASN A 145 -0.16 1.78 17.34
N ARG A 146 -1.23 2.51 17.67
CA ARG A 146 -2.48 2.51 16.91
C ARG A 146 -3.16 3.87 16.87
N TYR A 147 -3.89 4.09 15.78
CA TYR A 147 -4.70 5.28 15.57
C TYR A 147 -6.15 5.00 15.95
N THR A 148 -6.82 5.99 16.53
CA THR A 148 -8.24 5.90 16.89
C THR A 148 -8.99 7.05 16.24
N ILE A 149 -10.08 6.75 15.56
CA ILE A 149 -11.03 7.74 15.03
C ILE A 149 -12.43 7.39 15.52
N THR A 150 -13.32 8.38 15.57
CA THR A 150 -14.71 8.12 15.96
C THR A 150 -15.47 7.42 14.84
N LYS A 151 -16.54 6.71 15.22
CA LYS A 151 -17.43 6.07 14.26
C LYS A 151 -18.05 7.08 13.29
N ASP A 152 -18.32 8.29 13.76
CA ASP A 152 -18.87 9.37 12.94
C ASP A 152 -17.88 9.84 11.88
N VAL A 153 -16.60 10.02 12.22
CA VAL A 153 -15.56 10.34 11.23
C VAL A 153 -15.50 9.22 10.20
N PHE A 154 -15.45 7.95 10.62
CA PHE A 154 -15.41 6.81 9.72
C PHE A 154 -16.62 6.73 8.77
N ASN A 155 -17.83 6.94 9.28
CA ASN A 155 -19.05 6.86 8.49
C ASN A 155 -19.16 7.98 7.43
N ASN A 156 -18.43 9.08 7.59
CA ASN A 156 -18.36 10.16 6.60
C ASN A 156 -17.30 9.93 5.49
N ILE A 157 -16.54 8.84 5.56
CA ILE A 157 -15.52 8.50 4.55
C ILE A 157 -16.18 7.83 3.35
N ASN A 158 -16.04 8.44 2.18
CA ASN A 158 -16.56 7.90 0.93
C ASN A 158 -15.53 6.97 0.28
N GLY A 159 -15.64 5.67 0.55
CA GLY A 159 -14.81 4.63 -0.04
C GLY A 159 -14.37 3.58 0.97
N VAL A 160 -13.31 2.85 0.64
CA VAL A 160 -12.74 1.81 1.51
C VAL A 160 -11.36 2.26 2.00
N LEU A 161 -11.15 2.26 3.32
CA LEU A 161 -9.83 2.52 3.89
C LEU A 161 -8.87 1.40 3.52
N MET A 162 -7.68 1.77 3.03
CA MET A 162 -6.63 0.84 2.65
C MET A 162 -5.65 0.57 3.81
N CYS A 163 -6.21 0.32 4.99
CA CYS A 163 -5.53 -0.08 6.22
C CYS A 163 -6.47 -0.99 7.03
N GLN A 164 -5.97 -1.61 8.10
CA GLN A 164 -6.82 -2.44 8.94
C GLN A 164 -7.75 -1.57 9.80
N VAL A 165 -9.04 -1.88 9.83
CA VAL A 165 -10.04 -1.23 10.68
C VAL A 165 -10.59 -2.23 11.69
N ILE A 166 -10.54 -1.88 12.98
CA ILE A 166 -11.09 -2.66 14.08
C ILE A 166 -12.20 -1.84 14.73
N ASP A 167 -13.44 -2.34 14.67
CA ASP A 167 -14.57 -1.68 15.30
C ASP A 167 -14.72 -2.12 16.76
N LYS A 168 -14.55 -1.18 17.71
CA LYS A 168 -14.80 -1.40 19.14
C LYS A 168 -16.02 -0.63 19.64
N THR A 169 -16.82 -0.05 18.75
CA THR A 169 -18.01 0.74 19.12
C THR A 169 -19.19 -0.15 19.50
N SER A 170 -19.20 -1.40 19.02
CA SER A 170 -20.29 -2.37 19.14
C SER A 170 -20.30 -3.20 20.44
N THR A 171 -19.34 -3.01 21.36
CA THR A 171 -19.32 -3.79 22.62
C THR A 171 -20.45 -3.43 23.61
N TYR A 172 -21.38 -2.53 23.26
CA TYR A 172 -22.38 -2.03 24.20
C TYR A 172 -23.85 -2.07 23.78
N THR A 173 -24.23 -2.48 22.56
CA THR A 173 -25.67 -2.62 22.24
C THR A 173 -25.96 -3.73 21.24
N ASP A 174 -26.91 -4.57 21.67
CA ASP A 174 -27.81 -5.43 20.90
C ASP A 174 -27.34 -6.84 20.53
N VAL A 175 -27.50 -7.70 21.55
CA VAL A 175 -27.91 -9.10 21.46
C VAL A 175 -29.01 -9.25 20.39
N ILE A 176 -28.64 -9.75 19.20
CA ILE A 176 -29.28 -10.72 18.27
C ILE A 176 -28.59 -10.50 16.91
N GLU A 177 -27.29 -10.74 16.81
CA GLU A 177 -26.64 -11.00 15.52
C GLU A 177 -26.33 -12.49 15.47
N SER A 178 -26.68 -13.13 14.36
CA SER A 178 -26.37 -14.56 14.18
C SER A 178 -24.85 -14.78 14.32
N ASP A 179 -24.42 -15.92 14.88
CA ASP A 179 -22.99 -16.31 14.98
C ASP A 179 -22.24 -16.12 13.63
N ILE A 180 -22.98 -16.19 12.52
CA ILE A 180 -22.51 -16.06 11.14
C ILE A 180 -22.12 -14.63 10.77
N GLU A 181 -22.85 -13.61 11.25
CA GLU A 181 -22.48 -12.21 11.02
C GLU A 181 -21.25 -11.86 11.85
N ILE A 182 -21.20 -12.32 13.10
CA ILE A 182 -20.07 -12.12 14.01
C ILE A 182 -18.77 -12.69 13.40
N ASP A 183 -18.79 -13.95 12.93
CA ASP A 183 -17.64 -14.59 12.25
C ASP A 183 -17.15 -13.80 11.01
N GLN A 184 -18.07 -13.21 10.23
CA GLN A 184 -17.73 -12.43 9.05
C GLN A 184 -17.18 -11.06 9.43
N HIS A 185 -17.80 -10.39 10.41
CA HIS A 185 -17.42 -9.09 10.95
C HIS A 185 -16.04 -9.12 11.62
N GLU A 186 -15.60 -10.28 12.10
CA GLU A 186 -14.26 -10.44 12.67
C GLU A 186 -13.19 -10.89 11.66
N SER A 187 -13.57 -11.32 10.46
CA SER A 187 -12.61 -11.86 9.48
C SER A 187 -11.58 -10.82 9.06
N LEU A 188 -10.35 -11.28 8.76
CA LEU A 188 -9.28 -10.38 8.32
C LEU A 188 -9.67 -9.62 7.04
N LEU A 189 -10.34 -10.28 6.09
CA LEU A 189 -10.89 -9.64 4.89
C LEU A 189 -11.85 -8.49 5.24
N TYR A 190 -12.77 -8.70 6.17
CA TYR A 190 -13.72 -7.68 6.60
C TYR A 190 -13.02 -6.48 7.27
N ARG A 191 -11.99 -6.74 8.09
CA ARG A 191 -11.19 -5.67 8.71
C ARG A 191 -10.45 -4.79 7.69
N TYR A 192 -10.17 -5.30 6.50
CA TYR A 192 -9.64 -4.54 5.36
C TYR A 192 -10.74 -4.03 4.41
N GLY A 193 -11.99 -4.02 4.87
CA GLY A 193 -13.13 -3.45 4.18
C GLY A 193 -13.77 -4.33 3.11
N TYR A 194 -13.23 -5.53 2.83
CA TYR A 194 -13.84 -6.44 1.87
C TYR A 194 -15.23 -6.90 2.34
N ASN A 195 -16.23 -6.70 1.49
CA ASN A 195 -17.57 -7.21 1.70
C ASN A 195 -18.34 -7.31 0.37
N VAL A 196 -19.44 -8.06 0.38
CA VAL A 196 -20.36 -8.21 -0.77
C VAL A 196 -21.78 -7.73 -0.45
N LYS A 197 -21.96 -7.06 0.70
CA LYS A 197 -23.29 -6.63 1.20
C LYS A 197 -23.89 -5.63 0.20
N THR A 198 -25.16 -5.81 -0.16
CA THR A 198 -25.86 -4.91 -1.10
C THR A 198 -26.05 -3.49 -0.55
N SER A 199 -26.13 -3.33 0.78
CA SER A 199 -26.24 -2.03 1.45
C SER A 199 -24.96 -1.19 1.43
N LYS A 200 -23.79 -1.83 1.28
CA LYS A 200 -22.46 -1.18 1.12
C LYS A 200 -21.75 -1.81 -0.09
N ASN A 201 -22.42 -1.76 -1.24
CA ASN A 201 -22.07 -2.53 -2.43
C ASN A 201 -20.72 -2.11 -3.02
N LEU A 202 -19.68 -2.90 -2.77
CA LEU A 202 -18.39 -2.72 -3.42
C LEU A 202 -18.42 -3.15 -4.88
N SER A 203 -17.84 -2.34 -5.75
CA SER A 203 -17.62 -2.70 -7.15
C SER A 203 -16.69 -3.92 -7.25
N THR A 204 -16.82 -4.71 -8.31
CA THR A 204 -15.90 -5.85 -8.55
C THR A 204 -14.45 -5.41 -8.59
N LYS A 205 -14.18 -4.21 -9.15
CA LYS A 205 -12.84 -3.61 -9.17
C LYS A 205 -12.33 -3.34 -7.75
N GLN A 206 -13.16 -2.77 -6.87
CA GLN A 206 -12.77 -2.53 -5.47
C GLN A 206 -12.49 -3.84 -4.74
N ARG A 207 -13.39 -4.83 -4.84
CA ARG A 207 -13.20 -6.14 -4.19
C ARG A 207 -11.90 -6.81 -4.64
N HIS A 208 -11.61 -6.79 -5.93
CA HIS A 208 -10.37 -7.33 -6.50
C HIS A 208 -9.11 -6.57 -6.06
N ILE A 209 -9.16 -5.24 -5.97
CA ILE A 209 -8.03 -4.43 -5.46
C ILE A 209 -7.75 -4.76 -3.99
N ILE A 210 -8.79 -4.87 -3.15
CA ILE A 210 -8.62 -5.19 -1.72
C ILE A 210 -7.93 -6.55 -1.56
N ILE A 211 -8.45 -7.62 -2.16
CA ILE A 211 -7.88 -8.97 -2.02
C ILE A 211 -6.50 -9.08 -2.67
N ALA A 212 -6.25 -8.39 -3.78
CA ALA A 212 -4.92 -8.34 -4.39
C ALA A 212 -3.91 -7.63 -3.50
N SER A 213 -4.30 -6.51 -2.88
CA SER A 213 -3.44 -5.74 -1.96
C SER A 213 -3.01 -6.56 -0.74
N LEU A 214 -3.89 -7.44 -0.25
CA LEU A 214 -3.57 -8.36 0.86
C LEU A 214 -2.58 -9.46 0.45
N VAL A 215 -2.61 -9.88 -0.82
CA VAL A 215 -1.63 -10.83 -1.36
C VAL A 215 -0.28 -10.16 -1.58
N GLU A 216 -0.26 -8.99 -2.21
CA GLU A 216 0.96 -8.25 -2.52
C GLU A 216 1.68 -7.77 -1.24
N SER A 217 0.94 -7.44 -0.17
CA SER A 217 1.50 -7.10 1.15
C SER A 217 2.00 -8.30 1.96
N GLY A 218 1.67 -9.52 1.56
CA GLY A 218 1.93 -10.72 2.35
C GLY A 218 1.04 -10.86 3.61
N ILE A 219 0.04 -10.00 3.81
CA ILE A 219 -0.90 -10.09 4.94
C ILE A 219 -1.75 -11.37 4.85
N MET A 220 -2.16 -11.75 3.64
CA MET A 220 -2.85 -13.02 3.37
C MET A 220 -2.31 -13.67 2.11
N THR A 221 -2.18 -15.00 2.15
CA THR A 221 -1.87 -15.78 0.96
C THR A 221 -3.12 -15.98 0.08
N ARG A 222 -2.91 -16.24 -1.22
CA ARG A 222 -4.00 -16.61 -2.15
C ARG A 222 -4.82 -17.80 -1.66
N ASN A 223 -4.19 -18.76 -0.99
CA ASN A 223 -4.86 -19.94 -0.44
C ASN A 223 -5.77 -19.56 0.74
N GLN A 224 -5.27 -18.77 1.70
CA GLN A 224 -6.09 -18.30 2.83
C GLN A 224 -7.33 -17.55 2.36
N ILE A 225 -7.20 -16.67 1.35
CA ILE A 225 -8.33 -15.96 0.76
C ILE A 225 -9.26 -16.95 0.05
N SER A 226 -8.73 -17.86 -0.77
CA SER A 226 -9.52 -18.86 -1.50
C SER A 226 -10.33 -19.76 -0.57
N ASP A 227 -9.72 -20.21 0.53
CA ASP A 227 -10.35 -21.08 1.52
C ASP A 227 -11.46 -20.33 2.26
N HIS A 228 -11.21 -19.08 2.65
CA HIS A 228 -12.23 -18.23 3.27
C HIS A 228 -13.43 -18.01 2.34
N LEU A 229 -13.19 -17.65 1.07
CA LEU A 229 -14.26 -17.48 0.08
C LEU A 229 -15.00 -18.80 -0.19
N THR A 230 -14.29 -19.93 -0.21
CA THR A 230 -14.91 -21.26 -0.36
C THR A 230 -15.86 -21.56 0.80
N MET A 231 -15.47 -21.23 2.03
CA MET A 231 -16.34 -21.36 3.21
C MET A 231 -17.59 -20.50 3.08
N LEU A 232 -17.46 -19.24 2.65
CA LEU A 232 -18.60 -18.35 2.42
C LEU A 232 -19.53 -18.87 1.32
N ILE A 233 -19.00 -19.35 0.19
CA ILE A 233 -19.78 -19.95 -0.90
C ILE A 233 -20.57 -21.16 -0.40
N ASN A 234 -19.89 -22.11 0.26
CA ASN A 234 -20.53 -23.34 0.78
C ASN A 234 -21.65 -23.04 1.78
N ARG A 235 -21.53 -21.94 2.53
CA ARG A 235 -22.58 -21.46 3.44
C ARG A 235 -23.72 -20.78 2.65
N GLY A 236 -23.39 -19.86 1.75
CA GLY A 236 -24.35 -19.05 1.00
C GLY A 236 -25.18 -19.82 -0.04
N GLU A 237 -24.64 -20.88 -0.64
CA GLU A 237 -25.39 -21.72 -1.60
C GLU A 237 -26.64 -22.38 -0.99
N LYS A 238 -26.72 -22.48 0.34
CA LYS A 238 -27.86 -23.04 1.06
C LYS A 238 -28.98 -22.02 1.29
N ILE A 239 -28.74 -20.74 1.02
CA ILE A 239 -29.63 -19.63 1.36
C ILE A 239 -29.98 -18.86 0.07
N GLU A 240 -31.22 -18.99 -0.40
CA GLU A 240 -31.65 -18.40 -1.68
C GLU A 240 -31.49 -16.88 -1.73
N SER A 241 -31.74 -16.18 -0.61
CA SER A 241 -31.56 -14.73 -0.51
C SER A 241 -30.10 -14.28 -0.62
N TRP A 242 -29.12 -15.20 -0.52
CA TRP A 242 -27.69 -14.91 -0.61
C TRP A 242 -27.10 -15.22 -1.99
N LYS A 243 -27.95 -15.47 -2.99
CA LYS A 243 -27.51 -15.80 -4.34
C LYS A 243 -26.56 -14.76 -4.94
N ASP A 244 -26.89 -13.47 -4.85
CA ASP A 244 -26.03 -12.38 -5.36
C ASP A 244 -24.67 -12.32 -4.64
N ALA A 245 -24.68 -12.43 -3.31
CA ALA A 245 -23.46 -12.49 -2.50
C ALA A 245 -22.59 -13.70 -2.89
N THR A 246 -23.23 -14.85 -3.10
CA THR A 246 -22.58 -16.11 -3.50
C THR A 246 -21.95 -16.01 -4.88
N ASP A 247 -22.64 -15.39 -5.84
CA ASP A 247 -22.11 -15.16 -7.19
C ASP A 247 -20.89 -14.21 -7.17
N LYS A 248 -20.93 -13.16 -6.33
CA LYS A 248 -19.78 -12.28 -6.10
C LYS A 248 -18.59 -13.04 -5.50
N TRP A 249 -18.81 -13.85 -4.45
CA TRP A 249 -17.74 -14.67 -3.87
C TRP A 249 -17.14 -15.66 -4.87
N LYS A 250 -17.95 -16.24 -5.76
CA LYS A 250 -17.46 -17.13 -6.83
C LYS A 250 -16.57 -16.37 -7.82
N GLN A 251 -16.96 -15.17 -8.23
CA GLN A 251 -16.14 -14.30 -9.10
C GLN A 251 -14.82 -13.94 -8.43
N ASP A 252 -14.87 -13.50 -7.17
CA ASP A 252 -13.69 -13.06 -6.43
C ASP A 252 -12.73 -14.23 -6.16
N ARG A 253 -13.26 -15.44 -5.90
CA ARG A 253 -12.48 -16.68 -5.77
C ARG A 253 -11.80 -17.07 -7.09
N TYR A 254 -12.50 -16.98 -8.21
CA TYR A 254 -11.91 -17.25 -9.53
C TYR A 254 -10.78 -16.27 -9.85
N TYR A 255 -10.97 -14.99 -9.55
CA TYR A 255 -9.95 -13.97 -9.70
C TYR A 255 -8.70 -14.28 -8.87
N ILE A 256 -8.84 -14.57 -7.56
CA ILE A 256 -7.67 -14.76 -6.70
C ILE A 256 -6.88 -16.04 -7.03
N GLN A 257 -7.55 -17.08 -7.50
CA GLN A 257 -6.91 -18.33 -7.93
C GLN A 257 -6.04 -18.14 -9.18
N SER A 258 -6.45 -17.22 -10.06
CA SER A 258 -5.71 -16.88 -11.29
C SER A 258 -4.77 -15.68 -11.12
N TYR A 259 -4.83 -14.98 -9.98
CA TYR A 259 -4.00 -13.83 -9.68
C TYR A 259 -2.52 -14.22 -9.60
N LYS A 260 -1.66 -13.44 -10.27
CA LYS A 260 -0.19 -13.54 -10.17
C LYS A 260 0.32 -12.33 -9.38
N THR A 261 1.21 -12.57 -8.44
CA THR A 261 1.92 -11.51 -7.69
C THR A 261 2.65 -10.58 -8.66
N TYR A 262 2.81 -9.31 -8.29
CA TYR A 262 3.32 -8.21 -9.10
C TYR A 262 2.38 -7.75 -10.23
N ASN A 263 1.08 -8.06 -10.13
CA ASN A 263 0.07 -7.63 -11.12
C ASN A 263 -0.74 -6.41 -10.67
N LEU A 264 -0.63 -5.98 -9.40
CA LEU A 264 -1.23 -4.72 -8.98
C LEU A 264 -0.44 -3.55 -9.62
N PRO A 265 -1.09 -2.55 -10.24
CA PRO A 265 -0.39 -1.40 -10.81
C PRO A 265 0.57 -0.78 -9.78
N SER A 266 1.81 -0.50 -10.19
CA SER A 266 2.86 0.04 -9.31
C SER A 266 2.42 1.32 -8.58
N VAL A 267 1.55 2.13 -9.19
CA VAL A 267 0.94 3.32 -8.58
C VAL A 267 0.06 2.97 -7.37
N ILE A 268 -0.66 1.85 -7.43
CA ILE A 268 -1.51 1.35 -6.34
C ILE A 268 -0.60 0.70 -5.28
N THR A 269 0.36 -0.13 -5.70
CA THR A 269 1.36 -0.72 -4.81
C THR A 269 2.11 0.34 -4.00
N ASN A 270 2.63 1.38 -4.64
CA ASN A 270 3.41 2.44 -3.99
C ASN A 270 2.57 3.29 -3.02
N ARG A 271 1.26 3.43 -3.27
CA ARG A 271 0.38 4.23 -2.39
C ARG A 271 -0.04 3.50 -1.11
N ILE A 272 0.15 2.18 -1.02
CA ILE A 272 -0.41 1.39 0.08
C ILE A 272 0.61 0.46 0.75
N LEU A 273 1.64 0.02 0.03
CA LEU A 273 2.63 -0.94 0.51
C LEU A 273 3.94 -0.30 1.00
N LEU A 274 4.13 1.01 0.77
CA LEU A 274 5.32 1.71 1.25
C LEU A 274 5.15 2.05 2.74
N GLN A 275 5.38 1.07 3.60
CA GLN A 275 6.15 1.36 4.81
C GLN A 275 7.57 1.66 4.31
N TYR A 276 8.08 2.85 4.61
CA TYR A 276 9.47 3.26 4.43
C TYR A 276 10.41 2.05 4.37
N GLN A 277 10.88 1.71 3.16
CA GLN A 277 12.10 0.93 3.01
C GLN A 277 13.24 1.82 3.50
N ASN A 278 13.44 1.85 4.82
CA ASN A 278 14.66 2.23 5.54
C ASN A 278 14.42 2.14 7.05
N ARG A 279 14.37 0.90 7.56
CA ARG A 279 14.90 0.61 8.90
C ARG A 279 16.16 -0.22 8.68
N ILE A 280 17.30 0.45 8.59
CA ILE A 280 18.62 -0.11 8.92
C ILE A 280 19.15 0.74 10.08
#